data_AF-A0A8T6U703-F1
#
_entry.id   AF-A0A8T6U703-F1
#
_cell.length_a   1.000
_cell.length_b   1.000
_cell.length_c   1.000
_cell.angle_alpha   90.00
_cell.angle_beta   90.00
_cell.angle_gamma   90.00
#
_symmetry.space_group_name_H-M   'P 1'
#
loop_
_entity.id
_entity.type
_entity.pdbx_description
1 polymer ?
#
loop_
_entity_poly.entity_id
_entity_poly.type
_entity_poly.pdbx_seq_one_letter_code
_entity_poly.pdbx_strand_id
1 'polypeptide(L)'
;MPRTAKDVLTSAFQYHNPVRMSPGKRTDWSTGLEIKQLPMVEKTDVLYFVGCLPSYDARNQEIAKSIAQIFRKIDVDFATLGNEEWCCGDHILRLGEKG
;
A
#
# COMPACT_ATOMS: atom_id res chain seq x y z
N MET A 1 -18.12 18.98 -8.67
CA MET A 1 -16.83 18.28 -8.56
C MET A 1 -16.35 17.83 -9.94
N PRO A 2 -15.09 18.08 -10.34
CA PRO A 2 -14.51 17.56 -11.58
C PRO A 2 -14.61 16.03 -11.67
N ARG A 3 -14.75 15.47 -12.88
CA ARG A 3 -14.87 14.00 -13.07
C ARG A 3 -13.71 13.24 -12.44
N THR A 4 -12.48 13.71 -12.65
CA THR A 4 -11.27 13.07 -12.11
C THR A 4 -11.25 13.01 -10.58
N ALA A 5 -11.74 14.05 -9.90
CA ALA A 5 -11.89 14.04 -8.45
C ALA A 5 -12.94 13.01 -8.00
N LYS A 6 -14.10 12.97 -8.69
CA LYS A 6 -15.14 11.96 -8.43
C LYS A 6 -14.62 10.54 -8.59
N ASP A 7 -13.85 10.33 -9.65
CA ASP A 7 -13.29 9.02 -10.00
C ASP A 7 -12.35 8.51 -8.91
N VAL A 8 -11.48 9.37 -8.39
CA VAL A 8 -10.55 9.04 -7.30
C VAL A 8 -11.31 8.64 -6.04
N LEU A 9 -12.30 9.43 -5.61
CA LEU A 9 -13.09 9.15 -4.41
C LEU A 9 -13.88 7.84 -4.54
N THR A 10 -14.53 7.64 -5.69
CA THR A 10 -15.29 6.41 -5.97
C THR A 10 -14.38 5.20 -5.95
N SER A 11 -13.18 5.32 -6.51
CA SER A 11 -12.21 4.22 -6.56
C SER A 11 -11.69 3.88 -5.17
N ALA A 12 -11.35 4.89 -4.37
CA ALA A 12 -10.91 4.70 -3.00
C ALA A 12 -12.00 4.02 -2.14
N PHE A 13 -13.27 4.37 -2.33
CA PHE A 13 -14.37 3.72 -1.63
C PHE A 13 -14.60 2.26 -2.06
N GLN A 14 -14.57 1.97 -3.37
CA GLN A 14 -14.89 0.62 -3.89
C GLN A 14 -13.72 -0.36 -3.82
N TYR A 15 -12.50 0.11 -4.04
CA TYR A 15 -11.31 -0.73 -4.18
C TYR A 15 -10.29 -0.51 -3.06
N HIS A 16 -10.56 0.38 -2.11
CA HIS A 16 -9.63 0.77 -1.05
C HIS A 16 -8.30 1.38 -1.59
N ASN A 17 -8.29 1.81 -2.85
CA ASN A 17 -7.17 2.47 -3.52
C ASN A 17 -7.66 3.41 -4.64
N PRO A 18 -6.93 4.49 -4.97
CA PRO A 18 -7.37 5.46 -5.97
C PRO A 18 -7.15 5.01 -7.42
N VAL A 19 -6.46 3.88 -7.65
CA VAL A 19 -6.01 3.44 -8.97
C VAL A 19 -6.87 2.31 -9.58
N ARG A 20 -8.02 1.99 -8.97
CA ARG A 20 -8.99 0.97 -9.45
C ARG A 20 -8.41 -0.43 -9.62
N MET A 21 -7.39 -0.76 -8.82
CA MET A 21 -6.80 -2.09 -8.83
C MET A 21 -7.49 -3.00 -7.83
N SER A 22 -7.54 -4.30 -8.11
CA SER A 22 -8.11 -5.27 -7.16
C SER A 22 -7.32 -5.25 -5.84
N PRO A 23 -7.99 -5.19 -4.67
CA PRO A 23 -7.32 -5.25 -3.37
C PRO A 23 -6.37 -6.45 -3.24
N GLY A 24 -6.74 -7.62 -3.78
CA GLY A 24 -5.94 -8.84 -3.68
C GLY A 24 -4.62 -8.81 -4.48
N LYS A 25 -4.43 -7.84 -5.38
CA LYS A 25 -3.16 -7.64 -6.09
C LYS A 25 -2.15 -6.79 -5.33
N ARG A 26 -2.50 -6.35 -4.11
CA ARG A 26 -1.66 -5.42 -3.34
C ARG A 26 -0.30 -6.01 -3.00
N THR A 27 -0.24 -7.31 -2.77
CA THR A 27 1.01 -7.99 -2.38
C THR A 27 1.83 -8.49 -3.57
N ASP A 28 1.36 -8.32 -4.81
CA ASP A 28 2.02 -8.85 -6.01
C ASP A 28 3.48 -8.39 -6.14
N TRP A 29 3.78 -7.15 -5.74
CA TRP A 29 5.13 -6.58 -5.77
C TRP A 29 6.14 -7.35 -4.90
N SER A 30 5.65 -8.02 -3.85
CA SER A 30 6.45 -8.79 -2.89
C SER A 30 6.58 -10.27 -3.25
N THR A 31 6.08 -10.70 -4.42
CA THR A 31 6.21 -12.09 -4.87
C THR A 31 7.69 -12.49 -4.94
N GLY A 32 8.04 -13.62 -4.31
CA GLY A 32 9.43 -14.08 -4.20
C GLY A 32 10.27 -13.35 -3.15
N LEU A 33 9.69 -12.39 -2.43
CA LEU A 33 10.28 -11.77 -1.25
C LEU A 33 9.61 -12.35 -0.01
N GLU A 34 10.40 -12.97 0.86
CA GLU A 34 9.92 -13.36 2.19
C GLU A 34 9.73 -12.08 3.04
N ILE A 35 8.50 -11.57 3.07
CA ILE A 35 8.11 -10.38 3.84
C ILE A 35 7.03 -10.79 4.82
N LYS A 36 7.25 -10.52 6.11
CA LYS A 36 6.27 -10.77 7.17
C LYS A 36 5.02 -9.91 6.95
N GLN A 37 3.86 -10.45 7.26
CA GLN A 37 2.62 -9.68 7.34
C GLN A 37 2.21 -9.58 8.80
N LEU A 38 1.89 -8.37 9.25
CA LEU A 38 1.54 -8.08 10.65
C LEU A 38 0.41 -8.98 11.18
N PRO A 39 -0.65 -9.31 10.40
CA PRO A 39 -1.68 -10.24 10.86
C PRO A 39 -1.18 -11.65 11.20
N MET A 40 -0.01 -12.04 10.69
CA MET A 40 0.59 -13.36 10.93
C MET A 40 1.65 -13.37 12.05
N VAL A 41 2.27 -12.23 12.34
CA VAL A 41 3.42 -12.15 13.29
C VAL A 41 3.10 -11.43 14.59
N GLU A 42 1.87 -10.92 14.74
CA GLU A 42 1.31 -10.18 15.90
C GLU A 42 2.01 -8.85 16.23
N LYS A 43 3.35 -8.79 16.16
CA LYS A 43 4.18 -7.63 16.45
C LYS A 43 5.38 -7.57 15.50
N THR A 44 5.81 -6.36 15.22
CA THR A 44 7.10 -6.07 14.59
C THR A 44 7.61 -4.72 15.09
N ASP A 45 8.90 -4.43 14.95
CA ASP A 45 9.47 -3.13 15.33
C ASP A 45 9.10 -2.04 14.31
N VAL A 46 9.02 -2.39 13.02
CA VAL A 46 8.68 -1.46 11.94
C VAL A 46 7.53 -1.98 11.09
N LEU A 47 6.42 -1.24 11.09
CA LEU A 47 5.36 -1.44 10.09
C LEU A 47 5.72 -0.68 8.81
N TYR A 48 6.07 -1.39 7.75
CA TYR A 48 6.24 -0.80 6.44
C TYR A 48 4.89 -0.62 5.74
N PHE A 49 4.33 0.59 5.84
CA PHE A 49 3.16 1.01 5.08
C PHE A 49 3.57 1.37 3.63
N VAL A 50 3.23 0.51 2.69
CA VAL A 50 3.75 0.51 1.31
C VAL A 50 3.08 1.62 0.48
N GLY A 51 1.78 1.83 0.69
CA GLY A 51 0.98 2.77 -0.07
C GLY A 51 0.56 2.26 -1.45
N CYS A 52 -0.38 2.96 -2.07
CA CYS A 52 -1.05 2.49 -3.28
C CYS A 52 -0.12 2.45 -4.50
N LEU A 53 0.67 3.50 -4.76
CA LEU A 53 1.50 3.56 -5.96
C LEU A 53 2.61 2.50 -5.96
N PRO A 54 3.41 2.33 -4.88
CA PRO A 54 4.42 1.27 -4.86
C PRO A 54 3.81 -0.14 -4.81
N SER A 55 2.57 -0.29 -4.34
CA SER A 55 1.88 -1.59 -4.36
C SER A 55 1.39 -1.98 -5.77
N TYR A 56 0.84 -1.02 -6.53
CA TYR A 56 0.07 -1.32 -7.76
C TYR A 56 0.71 -0.84 -9.08
N ASP A 57 1.46 0.27 -9.09
CA ASP A 57 2.09 0.77 -10.32
C ASP A 57 3.41 0.02 -10.56
N ALA A 58 3.49 -0.75 -11.64
CA ALA A 58 4.65 -1.57 -11.98
C ALA A 58 5.98 -0.79 -12.00
N ARG A 59 5.96 0.50 -12.36
CA ARG A 59 7.16 1.36 -12.37
C ARG A 59 7.62 1.72 -10.96
N ASN A 60 6.69 1.75 -10.00
CA ASN A 60 6.95 2.12 -8.62
C ASN A 60 7.17 0.92 -7.70
N GLN A 61 6.84 -0.31 -8.14
CA GLN A 61 7.07 -1.53 -7.35
C GLN A 61 8.54 -1.74 -6.97
N GLU A 62 9.48 -1.33 -7.82
CA GLU A 62 10.91 -1.41 -7.50
C GLU A 62 11.30 -0.54 -6.29
N ILE A 63 10.55 0.53 -6.00
CA ILE A 63 10.75 1.34 -4.79
C ILE A 63 10.43 0.50 -3.55
N ALA A 64 9.29 -0.20 -3.53
CA ALA A 64 8.89 -1.04 -2.41
C ALA A 64 9.87 -2.19 -2.17
N LYS A 65 10.32 -2.86 -3.26
CA LYS A 65 11.34 -3.91 -3.19
C LYS A 65 12.67 -3.39 -2.65
N SER A 66 13.11 -2.22 -3.11
CA SER A 66 14.37 -1.61 -2.66
C SER A 66 14.34 -1.29 -1.16
N ILE A 67 13.23 -0.74 -0.65
CA ILE A 67 13.06 -0.48 0.78
C ILE A 67 13.10 -1.79 1.58
N ALA A 68 12.38 -2.82 1.14
CA ALA A 68 12.40 -4.13 1.80
C ALA A 68 13.81 -4.76 1.82
N GLN A 69 14.58 -4.62 0.74
CA GLN A 69 15.97 -5.07 0.68
C GLN A 69 16.88 -4.28 1.62
N ILE A 70 16.70 -2.97 1.71
CA ILE A 70 17.45 -2.11 2.65
C ILE A 70 17.17 -2.58 4.08
N PHE A 71 15.91 -2.72 4.48
CA PHE A 71 15.53 -3.17 5.83
C PHE A 71 16.16 -4.51 6.19
N ARG A 72 16.16 -5.49 5.29
CA ARG A 72 16.87 -6.76 5.51
C ARG A 72 18.37 -6.58 5.68
N LYS A 73 18.98 -5.71 4.86
CA LYS A 73 20.44 -5.48 4.89
C LYS A 73 20.90 -4.81 6.19
N ILE A 74 20.03 -4.03 6.81
CA ILE A 74 20.29 -3.38 8.11
C ILE A 74 19.65 -4.12 9.30
N ASP A 75 19.18 -5.35 9.07
CA ASP A 75 18.58 -6.24 10.08
C ASP A 75 17.42 -5.61 10.88
N VAL A 76 16.57 -4.85 10.18
CA VAL A 76 15.35 -4.31 10.77
C VAL A 76 14.28 -5.40 10.77
N ASP A 77 13.68 -5.67 11.94
CA ASP A 77 12.45 -6.45 12.01
C ASP A 77 11.28 -5.61 11.49
N PHE A 78 10.80 -5.94 10.28
CA PHE A 78 9.66 -5.27 9.67
C PHE A 78 8.60 -6.24 9.17
N ALA A 79 7.37 -5.75 9.15
CA ALA A 79 6.23 -6.40 8.52
C ALA A 79 5.43 -5.39 7.68
N THR A 80 4.56 -5.89 6.81
CA THR A 80 3.58 -5.09 6.07
C THR A 80 2.16 -5.44 6.54
N LEU A 81 1.16 -4.62 6.21
CA LEU A 81 -0.25 -4.99 6.43
C LEU A 81 -0.77 -6.00 5.38
N GLY A 82 0.05 -6.37 4.39
CA GLY A 82 -0.37 -7.25 3.30
C GLY A 82 -1.61 -6.71 2.57
N ASN A 83 -2.63 -7.56 2.41
CA ASN A 83 -3.89 -7.19 1.77
C ASN A 83 -4.82 -6.35 2.66
N GLU A 84 -4.51 -6.19 3.95
CA GLU A 84 -5.29 -5.34 4.85
C GLU A 84 -4.94 -3.85 4.72
N GLU A 85 -3.84 -3.50 4.04
CA GLU A 85 -3.49 -2.11 3.82
C GLU A 85 -4.50 -1.41 2.90
N TRP A 86 -5.06 -0.30 3.37
CA TRP A 86 -5.89 0.59 2.56
C TRP A 86 -5.13 1.83 2.13
N CYS A 87 -5.73 2.65 1.29
CA CYS A 87 -5.15 3.95 0.98
C CYS A 87 -5.01 4.80 2.26
N CYS A 88 -3.91 5.55 2.36
CA CYS A 88 -3.68 6.53 3.42
C CYS A 88 -4.67 7.70 3.43
N GLY A 89 -5.50 7.85 2.40
CA GLY A 89 -6.56 8.86 2.35
C GLY A 89 -6.10 10.30 2.05
N ASP A 90 -4.82 10.55 1.76
CA ASP A 90 -4.29 11.90 1.47
C ASP A 90 -5.11 12.63 0.39
N HIS A 91 -5.42 11.94 -0.71
CA HIS A 91 -6.21 12.52 -1.80
C HIS A 91 -7.68 12.77 -1.40
N ILE A 92 -8.25 11.94 -0.52
CA ILE A 92 -9.63 12.07 -0.03
C ILE A 92 -9.71 13.35 0.79
N LEU A 93 -8.79 13.49 1.75
CA LEU A 93 -8.67 14.66 2.61
C LEU A 93 -8.45 15.94 1.80
N ARG A 94 -7.53 15.92 0.83
CA ARG A 94 -7.22 17.08 -0.03
C ARG A 94 -8.37 17.50 -0.94
N LEU A 95 -9.25 16.58 -1.31
CA LEU A 95 -10.47 16.88 -2.06
C LEU A 95 -11.58 17.46 -1.16
N GLY A 96 -11.36 17.55 0.15
CA GLY A 96 -12.29 18.12 1.11
C GLY A 96 -13.32 17.13 1.66
N GLU A 97 -13.23 15.86 1.29
CA GLU A 97 -14.08 14.80 1.82
C GLU A 97 -13.64 14.44 3.24
N LYS A 98 -14.57 14.54 4.18
CA LYS A 98 -14.34 14.30 5.61
C LYS A 98 -15.41 13.35 6.14
N GLY A 99 -15.28 12.05 5.82
CA GLY A 99 -16.04 10.96 6.45
C GLY A 99 -17.55 11.02 6.24
#